data_AF-A0A7J7LWB8-F1
#
_entry.id   AF-A0A7J7LWB8-F1
#
_cell.length_a   1.000
_cell.length_b   1.000
_cell.length_c   1.000
_cell.angle_alpha   90.00
_cell.angle_beta   90.00
_cell.angle_gamma   90.00
#
_symmetry.space_group_name_H-M   'P 1'
#
loop_
_entity.id
_entity.type
_entity.pdbx_description
1 polymer ?
#
loop_
_entity_poly.entity_id
_entity_poly.type
_entity_poly.pdbx_seq_one_letter_code
_entity_poly.pdbx_strand_id
1 'polypeptide(L)'
;MSNNRVVETISLFRSQLQHRRFDDETLRILESLLISKDVKSLLEMRSCLRDFMRSESVYVLKELLEKPVDQKLTVLEFFVRAFALVADVESCLALKYEALVLRERTSVSREWLRVSKEEWFGFAKDSLHNGFYSIVVKGCDNALSCTQLADAEINLKIKKLKDIAVNLVASHSGWDRFPIKGKFEPNLGEISCFMLLLVRMVCHLQLDTLLDI
;
A
#
# COMPACT_ATOMS: atom_id res chain seq x y z
N MET A 1 12.56 -26.40 22.75
CA MET A 1 11.09 -26.23 22.62
C MET A 1 10.66 -25.09 21.67
N SER A 2 11.44 -24.72 20.64
CA SER A 2 11.17 -23.49 19.87
C SER A 2 10.67 -23.69 18.43
N ASN A 3 11.06 -24.76 17.72
CA ASN A 3 10.80 -24.84 16.28
C ASN A 3 9.36 -25.29 15.92
N ASN A 4 8.82 -26.30 16.64
CA ASN A 4 7.47 -26.81 16.34
C ASN A 4 6.37 -25.76 16.54
N ARG A 5 6.49 -24.90 17.57
CA ARG A 5 5.51 -23.83 17.81
C ARG A 5 5.51 -22.79 16.70
N VAL A 6 6.67 -22.42 16.17
CA VAL A 6 6.77 -21.47 15.05
C VAL A 6 6.14 -22.08 13.78
N VAL A 7 6.40 -23.35 13.50
CA VAL A 7 5.81 -24.06 12.35
C VAL A 7 4.28 -24.16 12.47
N GLU A 8 3.76 -24.45 13.66
CA GLU A 8 2.33 -24.46 13.95
C GLU A 8 1.69 -23.07 13.74
N THR A 9 2.30 -22.01 14.26
CA THR A 9 1.81 -20.64 14.09
C THR A 9 1.84 -20.18 12.63
N ILE A 10 2.89 -20.54 11.86
CA ILE A 10 2.95 -20.25 10.42
C ILE A 10 1.81 -20.96 9.68
N SER A 11 1.59 -22.23 10.01
CA SER A 11 0.52 -23.03 9.41
C SER A 11 -0.86 -22.45 9.74
N LEU A 12 -1.05 -22.00 10.99
CA LEU A 12 -2.25 -21.34 11.44
C LEU A 12 -2.48 -20.02 10.69
N PHE A 13 -1.47 -19.15 10.59
CA PHE A 13 -1.57 -17.88 9.86
C PHE A 13 -1.95 -18.10 8.39
N ARG A 14 -1.29 -19.05 7.72
CA ARG A 14 -1.59 -19.43 6.34
C ARG A 14 -3.03 -19.91 6.21
N SER A 15 -3.49 -20.75 7.13
CA SER A 15 -4.87 -21.25 7.14
C SER A 15 -5.89 -20.11 7.30
N GLN A 16 -5.66 -19.13 8.18
CA GLN A 16 -6.55 -17.98 8.32
C GLN A 16 -6.69 -17.20 7.00
N LEU A 17 -5.58 -16.92 6.31
CA LEU A 17 -5.59 -16.22 5.02
C LEU A 17 -6.30 -17.01 3.92
N GLN A 18 -6.09 -18.33 3.87
CA GLN A 18 -6.79 -19.23 2.94
C GLN A 18 -8.31 -19.21 3.16
N HIS A 19 -8.74 -19.11 4.42
CA HIS A 19 -10.15 -18.98 4.77
C HIS A 19 -10.67 -17.53 4.73
N ARG A 20 -9.89 -16.58 4.17
CA ARG A 20 -10.27 -15.16 4.02
C ARG A 20 -10.64 -14.49 5.33
N ARG A 21 -10.01 -14.92 6.43
CA ARG A 21 -10.17 -14.30 7.73
C ARG A 21 -9.21 -13.13 7.83
N PHE A 22 -9.75 -11.95 7.54
CA PHE A 22 -9.03 -10.68 7.54
C PHE A 22 -9.45 -9.86 8.75
N ASP A 23 -9.06 -10.34 9.93
CA ASP A 23 -9.45 -9.78 11.23
C ASP A 23 -8.23 -9.53 12.13
N ASP A 24 -8.47 -8.86 13.26
CA ASP A 24 -7.45 -8.54 14.26
C ASP A 24 -6.79 -9.78 14.86
N GLU A 25 -7.53 -10.88 14.96
CA GLU A 25 -6.98 -12.13 15.49
C GLU A 25 -5.92 -12.70 14.56
N THR A 26 -6.16 -12.63 13.26
CA THR A 26 -5.20 -13.02 12.23
C THR A 26 -3.95 -12.12 12.25
N LEU A 27 -4.11 -10.82 12.54
CA LEU A 27 -2.97 -9.92 12.74
C LEU A 27 -2.16 -10.24 14.00
N ARG A 28 -2.80 -10.61 15.11
CA ARG A 28 -2.10 -11.04 16.33
C ARG A 28 -1.28 -12.30 16.11
N ILE A 29 -1.79 -13.24 15.30
CA ILE A 29 -1.02 -14.42 14.90
C ILE A 29 0.24 -13.97 14.15
N LEU A 30 0.14 -13.04 13.21
CA LEU A 30 1.29 -12.46 12.50
C LEU A 30 2.28 -11.77 13.45
N GLU A 31 1.78 -10.96 14.40
CA GLU A 31 2.62 -10.31 15.42
C GLU A 31 3.40 -11.34 16.25
N SER A 32 2.76 -12.45 16.62
CA SER A 32 3.42 -13.51 17.40
C SER A 32 4.56 -14.20 16.64
N LEU A 33 4.49 -14.27 15.31
CA LEU A 33 5.57 -14.79 14.45
C LEU A 33 6.79 -13.85 14.42
N LEU A 34 6.58 -12.57 14.72
CA LEU A 34 7.62 -11.54 14.72
C LEU A 34 8.29 -11.39 16.10
N ILE A 35 7.94 -12.24 17.07
CA ILE A 35 8.61 -12.29 18.37
C ILE A 35 9.82 -13.22 18.27
N SER A 36 11.00 -12.65 18.09
CA SER A 36 12.27 -13.40 18.06
C SER A 36 13.27 -12.85 19.08
N LYS A 37 14.05 -13.76 19.68
CA LYS A 37 15.18 -13.40 20.56
C LYS A 37 16.43 -12.99 19.80
N ASP A 38 16.51 -13.35 18.52
CA ASP A 38 17.66 -13.10 17.65
C ASP A 38 17.23 -12.24 16.46
N VAL A 39 18.01 -11.18 16.19
CA VAL A 39 17.73 -10.21 15.14
C VAL A 39 17.82 -10.84 13.76
N LYS A 40 18.80 -11.74 13.53
CA LYS A 40 18.96 -12.39 12.23
C LYS A 40 17.74 -13.25 11.89
N SER A 41 17.32 -14.09 12.83
CA SER A 41 16.11 -14.92 12.69
C SER A 41 14.85 -14.09 12.48
N LEU A 42 14.74 -12.91 13.12
CA LEU A 42 13.64 -11.97 12.89
C LEU A 42 13.63 -11.42 11.46
N LEU A 43 14.80 -11.03 10.96
CA LEU A 43 14.92 -10.47 9.60
C LEU A 43 14.63 -11.51 8.53
N GLU A 44 15.10 -12.75 8.72
CA GLU A 44 14.77 -13.89 7.85
C GLU A 44 13.27 -14.17 7.86
N MET A 45 12.65 -14.24 9.05
CA MET A 45 11.20 -14.42 9.19
C MET A 45 10.41 -13.31 8.50
N ARG A 46 10.78 -12.04 8.71
CA ARG A 46 10.17 -10.91 8.01
C ARG A 46 10.31 -11.03 6.50
N SER A 47 11.47 -11.44 5.99
CA SER A 47 11.66 -11.63 4.55
C SER A 47 10.73 -12.69 3.99
N CYS A 48 10.66 -13.87 4.62
CA CYS A 48 9.76 -14.94 4.19
C CYS A 48 8.29 -14.51 4.24
N LEU A 49 7.87 -13.81 5.30
CA LEU A 49 6.50 -13.32 5.44
C LEU A 49 6.17 -12.24 4.41
N ARG A 50 7.11 -11.34 4.08
CA ARG A 50 6.92 -10.36 3.00
C ARG A 50 6.65 -11.04 1.67
N ASP A 51 7.51 -11.97 1.27
CA ASP A 51 7.38 -12.66 -0.02
C ASP A 51 6.05 -13.45 -0.10
N PHE A 52 5.71 -14.15 0.99
CA PHE A 52 4.43 -14.85 1.11
C PHE A 52 3.24 -13.91 1.01
N MET A 53 3.21 -12.82 1.79
CA MET A 53 2.08 -11.89 1.80
C MET A 53 1.94 -11.09 0.50
N ARG A 54 3.06 -10.76 -0.17
CA ARG A 54 3.02 -10.18 -1.52
C ARG A 54 2.35 -11.15 -2.49
N SER A 55 2.74 -12.43 -2.49
CA SER A 55 2.09 -13.43 -3.33
C SER A 55 0.59 -13.56 -3.02
N GLU A 56 0.24 -13.77 -1.75
CA GLU A 56 -1.16 -13.97 -1.34
C GLU A 56 -2.04 -12.76 -1.60
N SER A 57 -1.55 -11.55 -1.34
CA SER A 57 -2.34 -10.34 -1.53
C SER A 57 -2.75 -10.15 -2.98
N VAL A 58 -1.91 -10.53 -3.95
CA VAL A 58 -2.29 -10.52 -5.37
C VAL A 58 -3.50 -11.43 -5.62
N TYR A 59 -3.49 -12.66 -5.12
CA TYR A 59 -4.65 -13.56 -5.32
C TYR A 59 -5.92 -13.00 -4.67
N VAL A 60 -5.82 -12.53 -3.43
CA VAL A 60 -6.96 -11.97 -2.70
C VAL A 60 -7.51 -10.73 -3.40
N LEU A 61 -6.66 -9.82 -3.85
CA LEU A 61 -7.10 -8.58 -4.49
C LEU A 61 -7.76 -8.83 -5.85
N LYS A 62 -7.42 -9.91 -6.57
CA LYS A 62 -8.19 -10.34 -7.75
C LYS A 62 -9.61 -10.75 -7.38
N GLU A 63 -9.78 -11.50 -6.30
CA GLU A 63 -11.10 -11.94 -5.83
C GLU A 63 -11.97 -10.79 -5.34
N LEU A 64 -11.35 -9.68 -4.93
CA LEU A 64 -12.06 -8.50 -4.47
C LEU A 64 -12.76 -7.74 -5.61
N LEU A 65 -12.43 -7.94 -6.88
CA LEU A 65 -12.97 -7.15 -7.99
C LEU A 65 -14.51 -7.06 -7.96
N GLU A 66 -15.16 -8.20 -7.73
CA GLU A 66 -16.63 -8.34 -7.71
C GLU A 66 -17.25 -8.15 -6.32
N LYS A 67 -16.46 -7.79 -5.30
CA LYS A 67 -16.94 -7.61 -3.92
C LYS A 67 -17.46 -6.19 -3.67
N PRO A 68 -18.39 -6.01 -2.70
CA PRO A 68 -18.84 -4.69 -2.29
C PRO A 68 -17.69 -3.85 -1.71
N VAL A 69 -17.82 -2.53 -1.80
CA VAL A 69 -16.78 -1.59 -1.35
C VAL A 69 -16.39 -1.78 0.11
N ASP A 70 -17.35 -2.05 1.00
CA ASP A 70 -17.07 -2.25 2.42
C ASP A 70 -16.10 -3.43 2.64
N GLN A 71 -16.35 -4.55 1.96
CA GLN A 71 -15.47 -5.71 2.02
C GLN A 71 -14.10 -5.41 1.39
N LYS A 72 -14.06 -4.69 0.27
CA LYS A 72 -12.80 -4.25 -0.35
C LYS A 72 -11.95 -3.45 0.64
N LEU A 73 -12.57 -2.49 1.34
CA LEU A 73 -11.90 -1.62 2.30
C LEU A 73 -11.41 -2.40 3.52
N THR A 74 -12.21 -3.31 4.08
CA THR A 74 -11.80 -4.17 5.20
C THR A 74 -10.56 -4.99 4.84
N VAL A 75 -10.53 -5.58 3.65
CA VAL A 75 -9.39 -6.39 3.21
C VAL A 75 -8.16 -5.54 2.94
N LEU A 76 -8.31 -4.37 2.31
CA LEU A 76 -7.21 -3.43 2.11
C LEU A 76 -6.62 -2.96 3.45
N GLU A 77 -7.46 -2.61 4.42
CA GLU A 77 -7.02 -2.19 5.76
C GLU A 77 -6.24 -3.30 6.46
N PHE A 78 -6.72 -4.54 6.39
CA PHE A 78 -6.00 -5.70 6.93
C PHE A 78 -4.61 -5.82 6.32
N PHE A 79 -4.47 -5.77 4.99
CA PHE A 79 -3.16 -5.91 4.34
C PHE A 79 -2.24 -4.72 4.60
N VAL A 80 -2.76 -3.48 4.68
CA VAL A 80 -1.96 -2.32 5.09
C VAL A 80 -1.32 -2.56 6.46
N ARG A 81 -2.10 -3.03 7.43
CA ARG A 81 -1.61 -3.35 8.78
C ARG A 81 -0.63 -4.53 8.76
N ALA A 82 -0.93 -5.58 8.01
CA ALA A 82 -0.05 -6.75 7.88
C ALA A 82 1.31 -6.39 7.25
N PHE A 83 1.32 -5.60 6.17
CA PHE A 83 2.56 -5.13 5.54
C PHE A 83 3.37 -4.19 6.43
N ALA A 84 2.70 -3.35 7.23
CA ALA A 84 3.37 -2.55 8.24
C ALA A 84 4.09 -3.43 9.29
N LEU A 85 3.45 -4.50 9.77
CA LEU A 85 4.03 -5.42 10.76
C LEU A 85 5.32 -6.10 10.27
N VAL A 86 5.35 -6.53 9.01
CA VAL A 86 6.54 -7.18 8.41
C VAL A 86 7.56 -6.20 7.82
N ALA A 87 7.36 -4.90 8.04
CA ALA A 87 8.18 -3.82 7.52
C ALA A 87 8.31 -3.81 5.98
N ASP A 88 7.20 -4.08 5.28
CA ASP A 88 7.07 -3.93 3.83
C ASP A 88 6.46 -2.57 3.49
N VAL A 89 7.30 -1.53 3.55
CA VAL A 89 6.85 -0.14 3.40
C VAL A 89 6.23 0.13 2.03
N GLU A 90 6.81 -0.42 0.97
CA GLU A 90 6.31 -0.25 -0.40
C GLU A 90 4.88 -0.79 -0.53
N SER A 91 4.66 -2.05 -0.15
CA SER A 91 3.33 -2.69 -0.24
C SER A 91 2.31 -2.04 0.70
N CYS A 92 2.75 -1.55 1.86
CA CYS A 92 1.91 -0.82 2.79
C CYS A 92 1.42 0.51 2.18
N LEU A 93 2.33 1.34 1.67
CA LEU A 93 2.00 2.62 1.06
C LEU A 93 1.16 2.44 -0.22
N ALA A 94 1.45 1.40 -1.00
CA ALA A 94 0.65 1.00 -2.16
C ALA A 94 -0.83 0.84 -1.81
N LEU A 95 -1.11 -0.07 -0.86
CA LEU A 95 -2.49 -0.39 -0.51
C LEU A 95 -3.17 0.72 0.26
N LYS A 96 -2.42 1.51 1.04
CA LYS A 96 -2.94 2.71 1.70
C LYS A 96 -3.40 3.73 0.66
N TYR A 97 -2.61 3.97 -0.39
CA TYR A 97 -3.01 4.83 -1.51
C TYR A 97 -4.29 4.33 -2.18
N GLU A 98 -4.35 3.04 -2.54
CA GLU A 98 -5.51 2.45 -3.20
C GLU A 98 -6.77 2.49 -2.34
N ALA A 99 -6.66 2.27 -1.02
CA ALA A 99 -7.77 2.40 -0.10
C ALA A 99 -8.33 3.83 -0.05
N LEU A 100 -7.45 4.84 -0.05
CA LEU A 100 -7.86 6.24 -0.10
C LEU A 100 -8.52 6.59 -1.45
N VAL A 101 -7.99 6.11 -2.57
CA VAL A 101 -8.61 6.30 -3.89
C VAL A 101 -10.01 5.65 -3.95
N LEU A 102 -10.14 4.42 -3.47
CA LEU A 102 -11.41 3.69 -3.47
C LEU A 102 -12.46 4.41 -2.60
N ARG A 103 -12.06 4.89 -1.43
CA ARG A 103 -12.87 5.72 -0.53
C ARG A 103 -13.36 6.99 -1.21
N GLU A 104 -12.44 7.76 -1.79
CA GLU A 104 -12.77 9.03 -2.45
C GLU A 104 -13.73 8.83 -3.62
N ARG A 105 -13.53 7.79 -4.44
CA ARG A 105 -14.46 7.46 -5.55
C ARG A 105 -15.85 7.09 -5.05
N THR A 106 -15.92 6.29 -3.99
CA THR A 106 -17.20 5.83 -3.45
C THR A 106 -17.93 6.94 -2.69
N SER A 107 -17.22 8.00 -2.28
CA SER A 107 -17.77 9.11 -1.52
C SER A 107 -18.94 9.83 -2.19
N VAL A 108 -19.01 9.81 -3.54
CA VAL A 108 -20.13 10.33 -4.32
C VAL A 108 -21.46 9.70 -3.91
N SER A 109 -21.45 8.41 -3.55
CA SER A 109 -22.62 7.67 -3.09
C SER A 109 -22.72 7.54 -1.57
N ARG A 110 -21.60 7.75 -0.86
CA ARG A 110 -21.43 7.48 0.58
C ARG A 110 -20.52 8.51 1.21
N GLU A 111 -21.07 9.65 1.62
CA GLU A 111 -20.29 10.79 2.09
C GLU A 111 -19.31 10.48 3.23
N TRP A 112 -19.64 9.54 4.11
CA TRP A 112 -18.77 9.10 5.21
C TRP A 112 -17.45 8.44 4.75
N LEU A 113 -17.35 8.02 3.48
CA LEU A 113 -16.11 7.51 2.89
C LEU A 113 -15.20 8.62 2.37
N ARG A 114 -15.66 9.86 2.28
CA ARG A 114 -14.88 11.00 1.77
C ARG A 114 -13.54 11.08 2.48
N VAL A 115 -12.47 11.27 1.71
CA VAL A 115 -11.12 11.41 2.24
C VAL A 115 -10.87 12.89 2.49
N SER A 116 -10.36 13.22 3.67
CA SER A 116 -10.02 14.61 3.98
C SER A 116 -8.72 15.03 3.30
N LYS A 117 -8.57 16.35 3.12
CA LYS A 117 -7.30 16.95 2.69
C LYS A 117 -6.17 16.60 3.64
N GLU A 118 -6.45 16.53 4.94
CA GLU A 118 -5.50 16.18 6.00
C GLU A 118 -5.07 14.71 5.91
N GLU A 119 -5.98 13.79 5.56
CA GLU A 119 -5.65 12.38 5.34
C GLU A 119 -4.70 12.21 4.16
N TRP A 120 -4.99 12.85 3.02
CA TRP A 120 -4.10 12.84 1.85
C TRP A 120 -2.74 13.49 2.15
N PHE A 121 -2.74 14.61 2.87
CA PHE A 121 -1.50 15.28 3.27
C PHE A 121 -0.69 14.44 4.29
N GLY A 122 -1.36 13.76 5.21
CA GLY A 122 -0.76 12.78 6.12
C GLY A 122 -0.07 11.67 5.35
N PHE A 123 -0.79 11.06 4.41
CA PHE A 123 -0.25 10.03 3.52
C PHE A 123 0.97 10.52 2.71
N ALA A 124 0.91 11.73 2.16
CA ALA A 124 2.01 12.31 1.41
C ALA A 124 3.26 12.53 2.28
N LYS A 125 3.08 13.02 3.52
CA LYS A 125 4.18 13.13 4.49
C LYS A 125 4.76 11.77 4.82
N ASP A 126 3.95 10.77 5.16
CA ASP A 126 4.42 9.42 5.47
C ASP A 126 5.24 8.86 4.30
N SER A 127 4.78 9.07 3.07
CA SER A 127 5.47 8.62 1.85
C SER A 127 6.81 9.32 1.65
N LEU A 128 6.92 10.62 1.96
CA LEU A 128 8.17 11.38 1.87
C LEU A 128 9.21 10.84 2.86
N HIS A 129 8.81 10.61 4.12
CA HIS A 129 9.72 10.09 5.15
C HIS A 129 10.28 8.71 4.78
N ASN A 130 9.59 7.98 3.92
CA ASN A 130 10.00 6.67 3.44
C ASN A 130 10.68 6.70 2.05
N GLY A 131 10.92 7.88 1.47
CA GLY A 131 11.65 8.03 0.21
C GLY A 131 10.84 7.77 -1.06
N PHE A 132 9.51 7.60 -0.99
CA PHE A 132 8.68 7.27 -2.15
C PHE A 132 8.14 8.54 -2.85
N TYR A 133 9.03 9.32 -3.45
CA TYR A 133 8.73 10.67 -3.93
C TYR A 133 7.64 10.73 -5.02
N SER A 134 7.58 9.75 -5.91
CA SER A 134 6.52 9.66 -6.94
C SER A 134 5.12 9.50 -6.32
N ILE A 135 5.03 8.76 -5.21
CA ILE A 135 3.79 8.56 -4.44
C ILE A 135 3.42 9.84 -3.67
N VAL A 136 4.41 10.58 -3.15
CA VAL A 136 4.19 11.88 -2.50
C VAL A 136 3.48 12.85 -3.44
N VAL A 137 3.93 12.94 -4.70
CA VAL A 137 3.31 13.81 -5.71
C VAL A 137 1.83 13.46 -5.89
N LYS A 138 1.50 12.18 -6.06
CA LYS A 138 0.10 11.72 -6.18
C LYS A 138 -0.73 12.03 -4.94
N GLY A 139 -0.18 11.86 -3.74
CA GLY A 139 -0.85 12.20 -2.50
C GLY A 139 -1.15 13.70 -2.40
N CYS A 140 -0.19 14.56 -2.76
CA CYS A 140 -0.37 15.99 -2.81
C CYS A 140 -1.41 16.43 -3.87
N ASP A 141 -1.43 15.80 -5.04
CA ASP A 141 -2.40 16.10 -6.09
C ASP A 141 -3.83 15.79 -5.66
N ASN A 142 -4.05 14.63 -5.04
CA ASN A 142 -5.35 14.29 -4.46
C ASN A 142 -5.73 15.27 -3.34
N ALA A 143 -4.80 15.59 -2.43
CA ALA A 143 -5.05 16.56 -1.36
C ALA A 143 -5.51 17.93 -1.91
N LEU A 144 -4.84 18.43 -2.94
CA LEU A 144 -5.19 19.72 -3.59
C LEU A 144 -6.52 19.67 -4.34
N SER A 145 -6.93 18.49 -4.80
CA SER A 145 -8.20 18.28 -5.52
C SER A 145 -9.41 18.22 -4.58
N CYS A 146 -9.21 18.01 -3.28
CA CYS A 146 -10.29 18.01 -2.30
C CYS A 146 -11.00 19.39 -2.25
N THR A 147 -12.30 19.39 -2.49
CA THR A 147 -13.19 20.58 -2.54
C THR A 147 -13.58 21.13 -1.16
N GLN A 148 -13.08 20.56 -0.07
CA GLN A 148 -13.33 21.03 1.30
C GLN A 148 -12.81 22.47 1.47
N LEU A 149 -13.52 23.29 2.26
CA LEU A 149 -13.13 24.66 2.60
C LEU A 149 -11.68 24.67 3.09
N ALA A 150 -10.79 25.13 2.22
CA ALA A 150 -9.38 24.93 2.41
C ALA A 150 -8.80 26.04 3.27
N ASP A 151 -8.13 25.67 4.36
CA ASP A 151 -7.18 26.54 5.00
C ASP A 151 -6.04 26.86 4.00
N ALA A 152 -5.86 28.14 3.71
CA ALA A 152 -4.81 28.62 2.81
C ALA A 152 -3.42 28.16 3.28
N GLU A 153 -3.24 28.01 4.59
CA GLU A 153 -2.00 27.51 5.18
C GLU A 153 -1.74 26.04 4.82
N ILE A 154 -2.77 25.19 4.89
CA ILE A 154 -2.65 23.76 4.54
C ILE A 154 -2.34 23.60 3.05
N ASN A 155 -3.02 24.35 2.18
CA ASN A 155 -2.73 24.33 0.74
C ASN A 155 -1.28 24.74 0.45
N LEU A 156 -0.75 25.75 1.15
CA LEU A 156 0.64 26.16 1.00
C LEU A 156 1.60 25.06 1.45
N LYS A 157 1.32 24.37 2.56
CA LYS A 157 2.12 23.24 3.05
C LYS A 157 2.13 22.07 2.05
N ILE A 158 0.98 21.73 1.47
CA ILE A 158 0.86 20.68 0.46
C ILE A 158 1.66 21.03 -0.80
N LYS A 159 1.56 22.27 -1.29
CA LYS A 159 2.33 22.73 -2.45
C LYS A 159 3.84 22.64 -2.21
N LYS A 160 4.32 23.16 -1.07
CA LYS A 160 5.73 23.05 -0.69
C LYS A 160 6.22 21.59 -0.65
N LEU A 161 5.42 20.69 -0.07
CA LEU A 161 5.74 19.27 -0.01
C LEU A 161 5.83 18.65 -1.41
N LYS A 162 4.88 19.00 -2.29
CA LYS A 162 4.88 18.56 -3.69
C LYS A 162 6.12 19.05 -4.43
N ASP A 163 6.49 20.31 -4.29
CA ASP A 163 7.66 20.90 -4.95
C ASP A 163 8.95 20.20 -4.52
N ILE A 164 9.09 19.90 -3.22
CA ILE A 164 10.20 19.09 -2.69
C ILE A 164 10.23 17.71 -3.37
N ALA A 165 9.10 17.00 -3.42
CA ALA A 165 9.04 15.68 -4.01
C ALA A 165 9.35 15.68 -5.51
N VAL A 166 8.83 16.65 -6.28
CA VAL A 166 9.12 16.80 -7.72
C VAL A 166 10.61 17.03 -7.95
N ASN A 167 11.25 17.90 -7.15
CA ASN A 167 12.69 18.13 -7.24
C ASN A 167 13.49 16.87 -6.90
N LEU A 168 13.06 16.10 -5.89
CA LEU A 168 13.72 14.84 -5.52
C LEU A 168 13.60 13.80 -6.63
N VAL A 169 12.42 13.62 -7.22
CA VAL A 169 12.24 12.74 -8.40
C VAL A 169 13.19 13.13 -9.52
N ALA A 170 13.31 14.43 -9.84
CA ALA A 170 14.20 14.92 -10.89
C ALA A 170 15.70 14.75 -10.56
N SER A 171 16.08 14.81 -9.27
CA SER A 171 17.47 14.58 -8.85
C SER A 171 17.86 13.09 -8.83
N HIS A 172 16.91 12.21 -8.54
CA HIS A 172 17.13 10.76 -8.50
C HIS A 172 17.21 10.11 -9.88
N SER A 173 16.72 10.78 -10.94
CA SER A 173 16.99 10.38 -12.34
C SER A 173 18.45 10.56 -12.80
N GLY A 174 19.37 11.00 -11.93
CA GLY A 174 20.79 11.23 -12.24
C GLY A 174 21.79 10.18 -11.75
N TRP A 175 21.35 9.10 -11.08
CA TRP A 175 22.23 8.04 -10.55
C TRP A 175 22.11 6.72 -11.32
N ASP A 176 22.48 6.75 -12.60
CA ASP A 176 22.96 5.57 -13.30
C ASP A 176 24.42 5.30 -12.89
N ARG A 177 24.63 4.31 -12.00
CA ARG A 177 25.76 3.34 -11.99
C ARG A 177 25.84 2.62 -10.64
N PHE A 178 25.37 1.37 -10.57
CA PHE A 178 26.16 0.13 -10.40
C PHE A 178 25.20 -1.08 -10.59
N PRO A 179 25.68 -2.25 -11.07
CA PRO A 179 25.00 -3.00 -12.11
C PRO A 179 24.48 -4.35 -11.61
N ILE A 180 23.23 -4.69 -11.95
CA ILE A 180 22.86 -6.07 -12.27
C ILE A 180 22.20 -6.06 -13.64
N LYS A 181 22.87 -6.69 -14.61
CA LYS A 181 22.49 -6.75 -16.02
C LYS A 181 21.08 -7.32 -16.20
N GLY A 182 20.24 -6.57 -16.92
CA GLY A 182 19.01 -7.07 -17.54
C GLY A 182 18.22 -5.89 -18.11
N LYS A 183 18.40 -5.61 -19.40
CA LYS A 183 17.70 -4.54 -20.13
C LYS A 183 16.18 -4.60 -19.89
N PHE A 184 15.56 -3.49 -19.51
CA PHE A 184 14.22 -3.10 -19.95
C PHE A 184 13.96 -1.62 -19.61
N GLU A 185 13.73 -0.80 -20.63
CA GLU A 185 12.95 0.45 -20.49
C GLU A 185 11.47 0.08 -20.59
N PRO A 186 10.61 0.65 -19.73
CA PRO A 186 10.00 1.93 -20.10
C PRO A 186 9.99 2.94 -18.95
N ASN A 187 9.89 4.22 -19.27
CA ASN A 187 9.74 5.33 -18.32
C ASN A 187 8.51 5.11 -17.39
N LEU A 188 8.78 4.54 -16.23
CA LEU A 188 7.91 4.16 -15.12
C LEU A 188 8.78 4.03 -13.85
N GLY A 189 9.64 5.02 -13.65
CA GLY A 189 10.65 5.02 -12.59
C GLY A 189 10.03 4.78 -11.21
N GLU A 190 10.40 3.64 -10.63
CA GLU A 190 10.24 3.28 -9.20
C GLU A 190 8.86 2.78 -8.74
N ILE A 191 8.09 2.16 -9.63
CA ILE A 191 6.97 1.32 -9.19
C ILE A 191 7.37 -0.13 -9.46
N SER A 192 7.70 -0.90 -8.40
CA SER A 192 7.98 -2.34 -8.51
C SER A 192 6.92 -3.01 -9.39
N CYS A 193 7.29 -4.03 -10.17
CA CYS A 193 6.34 -4.86 -10.92
C CYS A 193 5.14 -5.30 -10.05
N PHE A 194 5.37 -5.47 -8.75
CA PHE A 194 4.34 -5.74 -7.75
C PHE A 194 3.31 -4.61 -7.60
N MET A 195 3.78 -3.38 -7.42
CA MET A 195 2.92 -2.19 -7.39
C MET A 195 2.21 -1.95 -8.72
N LEU A 196 2.86 -2.21 -9.85
CA LEU A 196 2.21 -2.13 -11.18
C LEU A 196 1.10 -3.16 -11.34
N LEU A 197 1.26 -4.37 -10.78
CA LEU A 197 0.22 -5.40 -10.74
C LEU A 197 -0.91 -5.05 -9.79
N LEU A 198 -0.60 -4.54 -8.60
CA LEU A 198 -1.59 -4.06 -7.62
C LEU A 198 -2.40 -2.89 -8.17
N VAL A 199 -1.71 -1.86 -8.68
CA VAL A 199 -2.32 -0.69 -9.32
C VAL A 199 -3.12 -1.14 -10.54
N ARG A 200 -2.61 -2.00 -11.44
CA ARG A 200 -3.42 -2.49 -12.58
C ARG A 200 -4.63 -3.32 -12.16
N MET A 201 -4.55 -4.11 -11.09
CA MET A 201 -5.67 -4.93 -10.64
C MET A 201 -6.73 -4.10 -9.91
N VAL A 202 -6.34 -3.16 -9.06
CA VAL A 202 -7.31 -2.22 -8.46
C VAL A 202 -7.82 -1.23 -9.51
N CYS A 203 -6.98 -0.76 -10.44
CA CYS A 203 -7.39 0.09 -11.57
C CYS A 203 -8.20 -0.65 -12.64
N HIS A 204 -8.19 -1.99 -12.73
CA HIS A 204 -9.15 -2.70 -13.58
C HIS A 204 -10.60 -2.62 -13.05
N LEU A 205 -10.83 -2.04 -11.86
CA LEU A 205 -12.12 -1.44 -11.48
C LEU A 205 -12.52 -0.22 -12.35
N GLN A 206 -11.72 0.18 -13.36
CA GLN A 206 -11.99 1.35 -14.23
C GLN A 206 -12.57 1.00 -15.62
N LEU A 207 -12.68 -0.26 -16.05
CA LEU A 207 -13.11 -0.56 -17.43
C LEU A 207 -14.58 -0.98 -17.61
N ASP A 208 -15.26 -1.47 -16.56
CA ASP A 208 -16.64 -1.97 -16.73
C ASP A 208 -17.73 -0.91 -16.50
N THR A 209 -17.37 0.35 -16.17
CA THR A 209 -18.34 1.46 -16.06
C THR A 209 -18.20 2.52 -17.16
N LEU A 210 -17.40 2.27 -18.19
CA LEU A 210 -17.24 3.14 -19.36
C LEU A 210 -17.69 2.50 -20.68
N LEU A 211 -18.46 1.40 -20.61
CA LEU A 211 -19.05 0.75 -21.79
C LEU A 211 -20.59 0.65 -21.78
N ASP A 212 -21.28 1.31 -20.84
CA ASP A 212 -22.75 1.46 -20.85
C ASP A 212 -23.19 2.93 -21.05
N ILE A 213 -22.64 3.59 -22.09
CA ILE A 213 -23.25 4.76 -22.77
C ILE A 213 -23.08 4.60 -24.28
#